data_AF-A0AAQ1KMP5-F1
#
_entry.id   AF-A0AAQ1KMP5-F1
#
_cell.length_a   1.000
_cell.length_b   1.000
_cell.length_c   1.000
_cell.angle_alpha   90.00
_cell.angle_beta   90.00
_cell.angle_gamma   90.00
#
_symmetry.space_group_name_H-M   'P 1'
#
loop_
_entity.id
_entity.type
_entity.pdbx_description
1 polymer ?
#
loop_
_entity_poly.entity_id
_entity_poly.type
_entity_poly.pdbx_seq_one_letter_code
_entity_poly.pdbx_strand_id
1 'polypeptide(L)'
;MSLPEAARQALEAFAGQASWEQRARLLMQWGDKLEPLDELERSEANRIHGCESLVWLVAEQRDGAWHFRATSDARLLRGLIALLLVRVQGLPGDELAQLDLGQWFNDLGLGRQLSPSRSNGLNALLQRMRELVS
;
A
#
# COMPACT_ATOMS: atom_id res chain seq x y z
N MET A 1 18.70 6.22 -1.04
CA MET A 1 18.19 5.33 -2.09
C MET A 1 17.19 6.09 -2.92
N SER A 2 17.23 5.98 -4.25
CA SER A 2 16.31 6.65 -5.16
C SER A 2 14.94 5.95 -5.18
N LEU A 3 13.86 6.72 -5.17
CA LEU A 3 12.50 6.19 -5.31
C LEU A 3 12.30 5.58 -6.71
N PRO A 4 11.56 4.45 -6.84
CA PRO A 4 11.11 3.97 -8.13
C PRO A 4 10.38 5.07 -8.92
N GLU A 5 10.47 5.05 -10.25
CA GLU A 5 9.81 6.05 -11.12
C GLU A 5 8.31 6.19 -10.80
N ALA A 6 7.61 5.06 -10.66
CA ALA A 6 6.19 5.05 -10.31
C ALA A 6 5.91 5.71 -8.95
N ALA A 7 6.79 5.52 -7.96
CA ALA A 7 6.67 6.16 -6.65
C ALA A 7 6.90 7.67 -6.73
N ARG A 8 7.84 8.13 -7.56
CA ARG A 8 8.05 9.56 -7.79
C ARG A 8 6.86 10.20 -8.49
N GLN A 9 6.32 9.55 -9.53
CA GLN A 9 5.14 10.03 -10.24
C GLN A 9 3.90 10.08 -9.33
N ALA A 10 3.73 9.08 -8.46
CA ALA A 10 2.65 9.07 -7.48
C ALA A 10 2.80 10.24 -6.49
N LEU A 11 4.00 10.53 -6.00
CA LEU A 11 4.29 11.70 -5.16
C LEU A 11 3.94 13.01 -5.86
N GLU A 12 4.40 13.20 -7.09
CA GLU A 12 4.13 14.40 -7.88
C GLU A 12 2.63 14.60 -8.12
N ALA A 13 1.92 13.55 -8.52
CA ALA A 13 0.48 13.58 -8.74
C ALA A 13 -0.30 13.93 -7.46
N PHE A 14 0.14 13.42 -6.31
CA PHE A 14 -0.48 13.68 -5.01
C PHE A 14 -0.18 15.10 -4.50
N ALA A 15 1.06 15.56 -4.67
CA ALA A 15 1.51 16.90 -4.33
C ALA A 15 0.81 17.97 -5.16
N GLY A 16 0.50 17.68 -6.42
CA GLY A 16 -0.23 18.58 -7.33
C GLY A 16 -1.71 18.79 -6.98
N GLN A 17 -2.28 18.02 -6.06
CA GLN A 17 -3.68 18.21 -5.63
C GLN A 17 -3.78 19.32 -4.57
N ALA A 18 -4.70 20.26 -4.80
CA ALA A 18 -4.87 21.46 -3.99
C ALA A 18 -5.63 21.21 -2.67
N SER A 19 -6.47 20.17 -2.61
CA SER A 19 -7.27 19.86 -1.41
C SER A 19 -7.22 18.39 -1.02
N TRP A 20 -7.53 18.13 0.25
CA TRP A 20 -7.67 16.76 0.76
C TRP A 20 -8.76 15.98 0.01
N GLU A 21 -9.89 16.61 -0.35
CA GLU A 21 -10.96 15.95 -1.08
C GLU A 21 -10.52 15.47 -2.48
N GLN A 22 -9.65 16.24 -3.14
CA GLN A 22 -9.04 15.83 -4.41
C GLN A 22 -8.08 14.65 -4.21
N ARG A 23 -7.24 14.71 -3.17
CA ARG A 23 -6.35 13.61 -2.77
C ARG A 23 -7.12 12.33 -2.44
N ALA A 24 -8.19 12.42 -1.66
CA ALA A 24 -9.04 11.28 -1.32
C ALA A 24 -9.72 10.67 -2.56
N ARG A 25 -10.19 11.50 -3.50
CA ARG A 25 -10.72 11.01 -4.79
C ARG A 25 -9.65 10.32 -5.63
N LEU A 26 -8.44 10.86 -5.65
CA LEU A 26 -7.30 10.26 -6.36
C LEU A 26 -6.92 8.90 -5.74
N LEU A 27 -6.88 8.80 -4.40
CA LEU A 27 -6.68 7.54 -3.69
C LEU A 27 -7.72 6.49 -4.11
N MET A 28 -9.01 6.85 -4.12
CA MET A 28 -10.07 5.92 -4.52
C MET A 28 -9.87 5.44 -5.96
N GLN A 29 -9.54 6.35 -6.89
CA GLN A 29 -9.27 5.98 -8.29
C GLN A 29 -8.07 5.04 -8.43
N TRP A 30 -7.01 5.25 -7.67
CA TRP A 30 -5.86 4.34 -7.65
C TRP A 30 -6.20 2.99 -7.04
N GLY A 31 -6.97 2.98 -5.96
CA GLY A 31 -7.47 1.76 -5.33
C GLY A 31 -8.34 0.92 -6.26
N ASP A 32 -9.12 1.57 -7.14
CA ASP A 32 -9.96 0.90 -8.12
C ASP A 32 -9.17 0.36 -9.33
N LYS A 33 -7.90 0.77 -9.51
CA LYS A 33 -6.98 0.26 -10.54
C LYS A 33 -6.09 -0.88 -10.05
N LEU A 34 -6.18 -1.26 -8.79
CA LEU A 34 -5.40 -2.38 -8.26
C LEU A 34 -5.78 -3.68 -8.96
N GLU A 35 -4.78 -4.52 -9.19
CA GLU A 35 -5.01 -5.88 -9.68
C GLU A 35 -5.94 -6.61 -8.71
N PRO A 36 -7.09 -7.10 -9.18
CA PRO A 36 -8.07 -7.72 -8.30
C PRO A 36 -7.52 -9.02 -7.71
N LEU A 37 -8.01 -9.36 -6.52
CA LEU A 37 -7.88 -10.70 -5.97
C LEU A 37 -9.13 -11.51 -6.31
N ASP A 38 -8.95 -12.76 -6.70
CA ASP A 38 -10.09 -13.67 -6.90
C ASP A 38 -10.72 -14.09 -5.55
N GLU A 39 -11.74 -14.95 -5.60
CA GLU A 39 -12.44 -15.41 -4.38
C GLU A 39 -11.59 -16.35 -3.52
N LEU A 40 -10.71 -17.16 -4.13
CA LEU A 40 -9.82 -18.08 -3.41
C LEU A 40 -8.67 -17.33 -2.75
N GLU A 41 -8.20 -16.28 -3.39
CA GLU A 41 -7.19 -15.35 -2.88
C GLU A 41 -7.73 -14.49 -1.74
N ARG A 42 -9.03 -14.22 -1.71
CA ARG A 42 -9.72 -13.57 -0.57
C ARG A 42 -10.07 -14.57 0.55
N SER A 43 -9.18 -15.52 0.82
CA SER A 43 -9.31 -16.49 1.91
C SER A 43 -8.68 -16.01 3.22
N GLU A 44 -9.02 -16.67 4.34
CA GLU A 44 -8.41 -16.39 5.65
C GLU A 44 -6.88 -16.57 5.65
N ALA A 45 -6.33 -17.42 4.78
CA ALA A 45 -4.88 -17.62 4.68
C ALA A 45 -4.13 -16.36 4.21
N ASN A 46 -4.78 -15.54 3.38
CA ASN A 46 -4.22 -14.29 2.85
C ASN A 46 -4.69 -13.07 3.64
N ARG A 47 -5.52 -13.26 4.66
CA ARG A 47 -6.11 -12.17 5.43
C ARG A 47 -5.09 -11.56 6.38
N ILE A 48 -5.06 -10.23 6.43
CA ILE A 48 -4.28 -9.48 7.40
C ILE A 48 -5.14 -9.23 8.65
N HIS A 49 -4.64 -9.66 9.79
CA HIS A 49 -5.26 -9.40 11.09
C HIS A 49 -4.74 -8.10 11.70
N GLY A 50 -5.53 -7.47 12.57
CA GLY A 50 -5.19 -6.18 13.21
C GLY A 50 -5.63 -4.94 12.45
N CYS A 51 -6.26 -5.11 11.28
CA CYS A 51 -6.96 -4.05 10.56
C CYS A 51 -8.41 -3.95 11.02
N GLU A 52 -8.95 -2.74 11.16
CA GLU A 52 -10.40 -2.52 11.39
C GLU A 52 -11.23 -2.94 10.17
N SER A 53 -10.69 -2.72 8.98
CA SER A 53 -11.25 -3.18 7.69
C SER A 53 -10.62 -4.51 7.29
N LEU A 54 -11.33 -5.28 6.47
CA LEU A 54 -10.78 -6.49 5.89
C LEU A 54 -9.70 -6.12 4.88
N VAL A 55 -8.55 -6.77 4.99
CA VAL A 55 -7.41 -6.61 4.09
C VAL A 55 -6.90 -8.00 3.73
N TRP A 56 -6.60 -8.20 2.46
CA TRP A 56 -5.95 -9.41 1.96
C TRP A 56 -4.68 -9.05 1.21
N LEU A 57 -3.67 -9.90 1.31
CA LEU A 57 -2.38 -9.75 0.64
C LEU A 57 -1.98 -11.08 0.00
N VAL A 58 -1.60 -11.01 -1.26
CA VAL A 58 -0.93 -12.08 -2.00
C VAL A 58 0.47 -11.58 -2.36
N ALA A 59 1.47 -12.44 -2.19
CA ALA A 59 2.85 -12.20 -2.62
C ALA A 59 3.28 -13.32 -3.55
N GLU A 60 3.90 -12.95 -4.66
CA GLU A 60 4.39 -13.88 -5.68
C GLU A 60 5.74 -13.38 -6.21
N GLN A 61 6.62 -14.29 -6.62
CA GLN A 61 7.86 -13.89 -7.31
C GLN A 61 7.63 -13.85 -8.81
N ARG A 62 7.91 -12.69 -9.42
CA ARG A 62 7.87 -12.49 -10.87
C ARG A 62 9.25 -11.98 -11.30
N ASP A 63 9.90 -12.68 -12.23
CA ASP A 63 11.22 -12.31 -12.77
C ASP A 63 12.31 -12.04 -11.70
N GLY A 64 12.29 -12.80 -10.61
CA GLY A 64 13.25 -12.66 -9.51
C GLY A 64 12.97 -11.50 -8.54
N ALA A 65 11.85 -10.81 -8.69
CA ALA A 65 11.40 -9.75 -7.81
C ALA A 65 10.07 -10.10 -7.12
N TRP A 66 9.87 -9.60 -5.90
CA TRP A 66 8.61 -9.75 -5.19
C TRP A 66 7.54 -8.83 -5.79
N HIS A 67 6.41 -9.44 -6.09
CA HIS A 67 5.21 -8.79 -6.56
C HIS A 67 4.08 -8.99 -5.56
N PHE A 68 3.47 -7.90 -5.11
CA PHE A 68 2.40 -7.90 -4.12
C PHE A 68 1.08 -7.45 -4.73
N ARG A 69 0.01 -8.17 -4.40
CA ARG A 69 -1.37 -7.77 -4.70
C ARG A 69 -2.15 -7.69 -3.40
N ALA A 70 -2.89 -6.61 -3.20
CA ALA A 70 -3.65 -6.43 -1.97
C ALA A 70 -4.94 -5.67 -2.22
N THR A 71 -5.96 -5.97 -1.43
CA THR A 71 -7.25 -5.28 -1.49
C THR A 71 -7.86 -5.11 -0.12
N SER A 72 -8.83 -4.22 -0.02
CA SER A 72 -9.62 -3.98 1.19
C SER A 72 -11.09 -3.72 0.86
N ASP A 73 -11.96 -4.05 1.79
CA ASP A 73 -13.39 -3.68 1.78
C ASP A 73 -13.60 -2.17 1.98
N ALA A 74 -12.66 -1.48 2.63
CA ALA A 74 -12.68 -0.03 2.78
C ALA A 74 -12.05 0.68 1.58
N ARG A 75 -12.87 1.42 0.82
CA ARG A 75 -12.45 2.15 -0.41
C ARG A 75 -11.25 3.06 -0.20
N LEU A 76 -11.23 3.84 0.88
CA LEU A 76 -10.12 4.75 1.17
C LEU A 76 -8.85 3.99 1.54
N LEU A 77 -8.97 2.91 2.33
CA LEU A 77 -7.81 2.09 2.68
C LEU A 77 -7.24 1.40 1.44
N ARG A 78 -8.08 0.91 0.53
CA ARG A 78 -7.65 0.37 -0.76
C ARG A 78 -6.82 1.37 -1.58
N GLY A 79 -7.18 2.66 -1.54
CA GLY A 79 -6.37 3.72 -2.15
C GLY A 79 -5.01 3.93 -1.46
N LEU A 80 -4.96 3.83 -0.13
CA LEU A 80 -3.69 3.90 0.62
C LEU A 80 -2.80 2.67 0.37
N ILE A 81 -3.41 1.49 0.23
CA ILE A 81 -2.74 0.27 -0.19
C ILE A 81 -2.14 0.46 -1.59
N ALA A 82 -2.85 1.12 -2.51
CA ALA A 82 -2.29 1.41 -3.84
C ALA A 82 -1.01 2.25 -3.78
N LEU A 83 -0.98 3.27 -2.92
CA LEU A 83 0.24 4.06 -2.69
C LEU A 83 1.37 3.25 -2.06
N LEU A 84 1.04 2.37 -1.13
CA LEU A 84 2.04 1.46 -0.53
C LEU A 84 2.61 0.53 -1.60
N LEU A 85 1.76 -0.10 -2.41
CA LEU A 85 2.18 -1.00 -3.49
C LEU A 85 3.10 -0.28 -4.47
N VAL A 86 2.76 0.94 -4.90
CA VAL A 86 3.66 1.73 -5.76
C VAL A 86 5.05 1.92 -5.14
N ARG A 87 5.15 2.01 -3.81
CA ARG A 87 6.44 2.17 -3.10
C ARG A 87 7.21 0.85 -2.95
N VAL A 88 6.54 -0.28 -2.79
CA VAL A 88 7.18 -1.57 -2.44
C VAL A 88 7.39 -2.53 -3.61
N GLN A 89 6.67 -2.35 -4.72
CA GLN A 89 6.75 -3.29 -5.83
C GLN A 89 8.16 -3.35 -6.41
N GLY A 90 8.68 -4.58 -6.52
CA GLY A 90 10.02 -4.83 -7.04
C GLY A 90 11.18 -4.45 -6.11
N LEU A 91 10.92 -4.03 -4.87
CA LEU A 91 11.99 -3.82 -3.90
C LEU A 91 12.62 -5.16 -3.48
N PRO A 92 13.95 -5.21 -3.30
CA PRO A 92 14.59 -6.32 -2.62
C PRO A 92 14.20 -6.33 -1.13
N GLY A 93 14.31 -7.51 -0.49
CA GLY A 93 13.81 -7.72 0.87
C GLY A 93 14.50 -6.85 1.93
N ASP A 94 15.77 -6.51 1.74
CA ASP A 94 16.54 -5.61 2.60
C ASP A 94 16.05 -4.16 2.53
N GLU A 95 15.70 -3.67 1.34
CA GLU A 95 15.08 -2.35 1.17
C GLU A 95 13.66 -2.30 1.75
N LEU A 96 12.87 -3.37 1.58
CA LEU A 96 11.54 -3.47 2.17
C LEU A 96 11.60 -3.47 3.71
N ALA A 97 12.59 -4.17 4.28
CA ALA A 97 12.82 -4.20 5.72
C ALA A 97 13.14 -2.80 6.28
N GLN A 98 13.84 -1.97 5.52
CA GLN A 98 14.23 -0.61 5.92
C GLN A 98 13.18 0.46 5.60
N LEU A 99 12.07 0.12 4.94
CA LEU A 99 11.04 1.10 4.57
C LEU A 99 10.38 1.75 5.80
N ASP A 100 10.52 3.06 5.95
CA ASP A 100 9.75 3.84 6.91
C ASP A 100 8.40 4.25 6.29
N LEU A 101 7.34 3.57 6.71
CA LEU A 101 5.98 3.81 6.26
C LEU A 101 5.44 5.16 6.73
N GLY A 102 5.82 5.58 7.94
CA GLY A 102 5.39 6.85 8.51
C GLY A 102 5.99 8.01 7.72
N GLN A 103 7.29 7.95 7.43
CA GLN A 103 7.97 8.93 6.61
C GLN A 103 7.37 8.98 5.20
N TRP A 104 7.12 7.82 4.57
CA TRP A 104 6.51 7.75 3.24
C TRP A 104 5.16 8.49 3.17
N PHE A 105 4.26 8.22 4.11
CA PHE A 105 2.98 8.92 4.14
C PHE A 105 3.09 10.38 4.58
N ASN A 106 4.09 10.75 5.38
CA ASN A 106 4.37 12.14 5.70
C ASN A 106 4.82 12.94 4.46
N ASP A 107 5.70 12.36 3.64
CA ASP A 107 6.18 12.97 2.38
C ASP A 107 5.05 13.15 1.36
N LEU A 108 4.05 12.26 1.40
CA LEU A 108 2.79 12.39 0.65
C LEU A 108 1.81 13.41 1.26
N GLY A 109 2.15 14.04 2.38
CA GLY A 109 1.26 14.96 3.09
C GLY A 109 0.02 14.27 3.69
N LEU A 110 0.10 12.96 3.92
CA LEU A 110 -0.98 12.12 4.44
C LEU A 110 -0.91 11.89 5.95
N GLY A 111 0.22 12.18 6.61
CA GLY A 111 0.42 11.90 8.04
C GLY A 111 -0.72 12.38 8.95
N ARG A 112 -1.24 13.59 8.72
CA ARG A 112 -2.35 14.17 9.52
C ARG A 112 -3.75 13.63 9.14
N GLN A 113 -3.87 12.93 8.01
CA GLN A 113 -5.14 12.43 7.45
C GLN A 113 -5.36 10.94 7.74
N LEU A 114 -4.32 10.25 8.20
CA LEU A 114 -4.40 8.86 8.62
C LEU A 114 -4.87 8.79 10.07
N SER A 115 -6.06 8.22 10.29
CA SER A 115 -6.48 7.86 11.63
C SER A 115 -5.57 6.75 12.18
N PRO A 116 -5.46 6.60 13.52
CA PRO A 116 -4.69 5.52 14.12
C PRO A 116 -5.03 4.14 13.56
N SER A 117 -6.32 3.88 13.33
CA SER A 117 -6.79 2.62 12.73
C SER A 117 -6.22 2.36 11.32
N ARG A 118 -6.21 3.38 10.44
CA ARG A 118 -5.66 3.24 9.08
C ARG A 118 -4.16 3.04 9.10
N SER A 119 -3.45 3.81 9.94
CA SER A 119 -2.01 3.65 10.12
C SER A 119 -1.66 2.26 10.64
N ASN A 120 -2.43 1.74 11.60
CA ASN A 120 -2.22 0.39 12.13
C ASN A 120 -2.44 -0.67 11.06
N GLY A 121 -3.51 -0.56 10.27
CA GLY A 121 -3.79 -1.51 9.20
C GLY A 121 -2.70 -1.53 8.11
N LEU A 122 -2.19 -0.35 7.72
CA LEU A 122 -1.09 -0.26 6.75
C LEU A 122 0.23 -0.81 7.32
N ASN A 123 0.51 -0.58 8.61
CA ASN A 123 1.68 -1.15 9.27
C ASN A 123 1.58 -2.67 9.37
N ALA A 124 0.42 -3.22 9.71
CA ALA A 124 0.19 -4.67 9.74
C ALA A 124 0.40 -5.29 8.35
N LEU A 125 -0.08 -4.61 7.30
CA LEU A 125 0.14 -5.03 5.91
C LEU A 125 1.62 -5.01 5.53
N LEU A 126 2.36 -3.92 5.81
CA LEU A 126 3.79 -3.84 5.52
C LEU A 126 4.59 -4.89 6.31
N GLN A 127 4.23 -5.12 7.57
CA GLN A 127 4.85 -6.16 8.38
C GLN A 127 4.65 -7.54 7.78
N ARG A 128 3.44 -7.84 7.29
CA ARG A 128 3.19 -9.10 6.59
C ARG A 128 4.01 -9.23 5.30
N MET A 129 4.16 -8.15 4.53
CA MET A 129 5.03 -8.17 3.35
C MET A 129 6.47 -8.53 3.73
N ARG A 130 7.00 -7.98 4.83
CA ARG A 130 8.35 -8.29 5.32
C ARG A 130 8.53 -9.76 5.69
N GLU A 131 7.54 -10.35 6.36
CA GLU A 131 7.55 -11.78 6.74
C GLU A 131 7.50 -12.72 5.53
N LEU A 132 6.87 -12.30 4.43
CA LEU A 132 6.75 -13.11 3.22
C LEU A 132 8.03 -13.12 2.38
N VAL A 133 8.88 -12.09 2.54
CA VAL A 133 10.13 -11.94 1.78
C VAL A 133 11.40 -12.27 2.56
N SER A 134 11.28 -12.51 3.87
CA SER A 134 12.38 -12.84 4.77
C SER A 134 12.89 -14.27 4.63
#